data_AF-A0A925M4A5-F1
#
_entry.id   AF-A0A925M4A5-F1
#
_cell.length_a   1.000
_cell.length_b   1.000
_cell.length_c   1.000
_cell.angle_alpha   90.00
_cell.angle_beta   90.00
_cell.angle_gamma   90.00
#
_symmetry.space_group_name_H-M   'P 1'
#
loop_
_entity.id
_entity.type
_entity.pdbx_description
1 polymer ?
#
loop_
_entity_poly.entity_id
_entity_poly.type
_entity_poly.pdbx_seq_one_letter_code
_entity_poly.pdbx_strand_id
1 'polypeptide(L)'
;MSGGEILILAVLILGAVIATLGDRIGTRVGKARLSLFKLRPRKTATLVTIITGILISASTLGILFAASNQLRTGVFELDTIQRRLRNTRTELEQARQQQGQIETELTKSRSDRESAKKQLAETNQSLKGAIAERSRAQAETARIQTALSLTQGRLANVSQQALRLRSEIGQLQAARDRVIAQREQEIRARDQIIRQREARLKDLETQQEDLARSVQALQLTAQGLRIGNVVIQRGQVLASLSIRTTNTATAKQAIDQLLRDANQNAIRFVRPGTSERLVQITSADVKQLIEQIDDGQDYVVRIYSGANYLVGEKFIQVFADAVRNRVVFLAGDVVAGTSLNPSTVSDDEIQQRINQLLAAANFRARNLGILTDSVQIGRIQDVITFIEQLKQYKQTIELRAVTSDVTYTAGPLNIDLVASQNGQVLLRTKNLAPTTSGQNP
;
A
#
# COMPACT_ATOMS: atom_id res chain seq x y z
N MET A 1 -118.01 -106.01 -46.53
CA MET A 1 -118.98 -105.63 -45.48
C MET A 1 -118.18 -105.14 -44.30
N SER A 2 -118.32 -103.86 -43.94
CA SER A 2 -117.63 -103.29 -42.79
C SER A 2 -118.01 -104.06 -41.51
N GLY A 3 -117.15 -104.07 -40.49
CA GLY A 3 -117.43 -104.80 -39.24
C GLY A 3 -118.80 -104.43 -38.65
N GLY A 4 -119.24 -103.19 -38.83
CA GLY A 4 -120.59 -102.73 -38.50
C GLY A 4 -121.69 -103.40 -39.34
N GLU A 5 -121.54 -103.48 -40.66
CA GLU A 5 -122.51 -104.17 -41.55
C GLU A 5 -122.61 -105.67 -41.26
N ILE A 6 -121.48 -106.36 -41.01
CA ILE A 6 -121.48 -107.79 -40.65
C ILE A 6 -122.20 -107.99 -39.32
N LEU A 7 -121.93 -107.13 -38.33
CA LEU A 7 -122.57 -107.19 -37.02
C LEU A 7 -124.08 -106.94 -37.10
N ILE A 8 -124.51 -105.94 -37.90
CA ILE A 8 -125.92 -105.64 -38.15
C ILE A 8 -126.61 -106.84 -38.83
N LEU A 9 -125.98 -107.44 -39.85
CA LEU A 9 -126.56 -108.59 -40.55
C LEU A 9 -126.69 -109.81 -39.63
N ALA A 10 -125.67 -110.11 -38.82
CA ALA A 10 -125.69 -111.21 -37.85
C ALA A 10 -126.75 -111.01 -36.77
N VAL A 11 -126.90 -109.78 -36.26
CA VAL A 11 -127.94 -109.42 -35.28
C VAL A 11 -129.34 -109.56 -35.89
N LEU A 12 -129.55 -109.13 -37.14
CA LEU A 12 -130.83 -109.29 -37.84
C LEU A 12 -131.21 -110.77 -38.03
N ILE A 13 -130.26 -111.60 -38.46
CA ILE A 13 -130.48 -113.04 -38.64
C ILE A 13 -130.78 -113.71 -37.30
N LEU A 14 -129.97 -113.43 -36.27
CA LEU A 14 -130.17 -114.01 -34.94
C LEU A 14 -131.49 -113.54 -34.31
N GLY A 15 -131.84 -112.26 -34.48
CA GLY A 15 -133.11 -111.69 -34.04
C GLY A 15 -134.32 -112.38 -34.67
N ALA A 16 -134.26 -112.67 -35.98
CA ALA A 16 -135.31 -113.42 -36.68
C ALA A 16 -135.44 -114.86 -36.16
N VAL A 17 -134.32 -115.56 -35.94
CA VAL A 17 -134.32 -116.92 -35.38
C VAL A 17 -134.92 -116.94 -33.97
N ILE A 18 -134.51 -116.04 -33.07
CA ILE A 18 -135.00 -116.04 -31.69
C ILE A 18 -136.48 -115.62 -31.63
N ALA A 19 -136.93 -114.67 -32.47
CA ALA A 19 -138.33 -114.27 -32.55
C ALA A 19 -139.25 -115.47 -32.88
N THR A 20 -138.84 -116.33 -33.83
CA THR A 20 -139.62 -117.54 -34.18
C THR A 20 -139.65 -118.58 -33.07
N LEU A 21 -138.58 -118.71 -32.27
CA LEU A 21 -138.58 -119.57 -31.08
C LEU A 21 -139.50 -119.02 -29.98
N GLY A 22 -139.49 -117.70 -29.76
CA GLY A 22 -140.36 -117.03 -28.78
C GLY A 22 -141.85 -117.30 -29.05
N ASP A 23 -142.28 -117.22 -30.31
CA ASP A 23 -143.66 -117.50 -30.72
C ASP A 23 -144.05 -118.98 -30.55
N ARG A 24 -143.11 -119.89 -30.82
CA ARG A 24 -143.28 -121.33 -30.60
C ARG A 24 -143.42 -121.71 -29.12
N ILE A 25 -142.68 -121.03 -28.23
CA ILE A 25 -142.79 -121.24 -26.79
C ILE A 25 -144.15 -120.69 -26.29
N GLY A 26 -144.55 -119.50 -26.74
CA GLY A 26 -145.85 -118.91 -26.38
C GLY A 26 -147.04 -119.80 -26.77
N THR A 27 -147.02 -120.37 -27.98
CA THR A 27 -148.09 -121.25 -28.49
C THR A 27 -148.12 -122.62 -27.82
N ARG A 28 -146.98 -123.22 -27.48
CA ARG A 28 -146.91 -124.49 -26.71
C ARG A 28 -147.45 -124.35 -25.29
N VAL A 29 -147.15 -123.25 -24.61
CA VAL A 29 -147.69 -122.96 -23.27
C VAL A 29 -149.22 -122.79 -23.32
N GLY A 30 -149.74 -122.20 -24.41
CA GLY A 30 -151.17 -122.03 -24.63
C GLY A 30 -151.97 -123.33 -24.83
N LYS A 31 -151.39 -124.36 -25.48
CA LYS A 31 -152.05 -125.68 -25.69
C LYS A 31 -151.95 -126.62 -24.48
N ALA A 32 -150.90 -126.49 -23.67
CA ALA A 32 -150.67 -127.37 -22.52
C ALA A 32 -151.56 -127.07 -21.29
N ARG A 33 -152.47 -126.08 -21.36
CA ARG A 33 -153.30 -125.58 -20.24
C ARG A 33 -152.49 -125.30 -18.96
N LEU A 34 -151.23 -124.87 -19.13
CA LEU A 34 -150.35 -124.56 -18.00
C LEU A 34 -150.82 -123.27 -17.32
N SER A 35 -151.03 -123.35 -16.01
CA SER A 35 -151.30 -122.20 -15.17
C SER A 35 -150.01 -121.81 -14.47
N LEU A 36 -149.44 -120.66 -14.85
CA LEU A 36 -148.42 -120.00 -14.04
C LEU A 36 -149.18 -119.05 -13.10
N PHE A 37 -149.00 -119.22 -11.78
CA PHE A 37 -149.64 -118.38 -10.76
C PHE A 37 -151.18 -118.29 -10.83
N LYS A 38 -151.91 -119.42 -10.96
CA LYS A 38 -153.39 -119.50 -10.99
C LYS A 38 -154.07 -118.72 -12.15
N LEU A 39 -153.31 -118.16 -13.09
CA LEU A 39 -153.87 -117.39 -14.21
C LEU A 39 -154.59 -118.31 -15.20
N ARG A 40 -155.70 -117.80 -15.77
CA ARG A 40 -156.47 -118.46 -16.83
C ARG A 40 -155.51 -118.69 -18.02
N PRO A 41 -155.40 -119.92 -18.57
CA PRO A 41 -154.30 -120.32 -19.46
C PRO A 41 -153.99 -119.38 -20.63
N ARG A 42 -154.98 -118.62 -21.12
CA ARG A 42 -154.82 -117.66 -22.21
C ARG A 42 -153.96 -116.42 -21.85
N LYS A 43 -153.96 -115.94 -20.60
CA LYS A 43 -153.19 -114.74 -20.17
C LYS A 43 -151.71 -115.03 -19.87
N THR A 44 -151.41 -116.23 -19.38
CA THR A 44 -150.05 -116.67 -19.08
C THR A 44 -149.16 -116.65 -20.33
N ALA A 45 -149.71 -117.06 -21.47
CA ALA A 45 -148.98 -117.07 -22.73
C ALA A 45 -148.49 -115.66 -23.13
N THR A 46 -149.34 -114.63 -22.99
CA THR A 46 -148.99 -113.25 -23.37
C THR A 46 -147.87 -112.66 -22.52
N LEU A 47 -147.89 -112.90 -21.20
CA LEU A 47 -146.86 -112.40 -20.29
C LEU A 47 -145.48 -112.99 -20.61
N VAL A 48 -145.45 -114.30 -20.89
CA VAL A 48 -144.21 -114.98 -21.28
C VAL A 48 -143.64 -114.31 -22.53
N THR A 49 -144.45 -114.02 -23.55
CA THR A 49 -144.02 -113.36 -24.80
C THR A 49 -143.37 -111.98 -24.59
N ILE A 50 -143.92 -111.13 -23.70
CA ILE A 50 -143.35 -109.82 -23.40
C ILE A 50 -141.97 -109.97 -22.75
N ILE A 51 -141.85 -110.89 -21.79
CA ILE A 51 -140.58 -111.16 -21.11
C ILE A 51 -139.54 -111.66 -22.10
N THR A 52 -139.89 -112.58 -23.02
CA THR A 52 -138.97 -113.00 -24.08
C THR A 52 -138.57 -111.84 -24.98
N GLY A 53 -139.50 -110.94 -25.35
CA GLY A 53 -139.20 -109.75 -26.14
C GLY A 53 -138.14 -108.86 -25.50
N ILE A 54 -138.27 -108.55 -24.20
CA ILE A 54 -137.27 -107.76 -23.44
C ILE A 54 -135.93 -108.50 -23.39
N LEU A 55 -135.96 -109.81 -23.13
CA LEU A 55 -134.75 -110.64 -23.06
C LEU A 55 -133.99 -110.65 -24.40
N ILE A 56 -134.70 -110.64 -25.53
CA ILE A 56 -134.09 -110.55 -26.88
C ILE A 56 -133.43 -109.19 -27.11
N SER A 57 -134.12 -108.10 -26.81
CA SER A 57 -133.57 -106.75 -27.00
C SER A 57 -132.34 -106.51 -26.10
N ALA A 58 -132.39 -106.93 -24.84
CA ALA A 58 -131.26 -106.84 -23.92
C ALA A 58 -130.06 -107.70 -24.38
N SER A 59 -130.32 -108.92 -24.87
CA SER A 59 -129.28 -109.80 -25.40
C SER A 59 -128.63 -109.22 -26.66
N THR A 60 -129.43 -108.67 -27.58
CA THR A 60 -128.95 -107.99 -28.79
C THR A 60 -128.02 -106.82 -28.44
N LEU A 61 -128.45 -105.97 -27.49
CA LEU A 61 -127.65 -104.84 -27.05
C LEU A 61 -126.37 -105.31 -26.36
N GLY A 62 -126.45 -106.31 -25.48
CA GLY A 62 -125.30 -106.90 -24.80
C GLY A 62 -124.25 -107.45 -25.75
N ILE A 63 -124.67 -108.16 -26.81
CA ILE A 63 -123.77 -108.67 -27.86
C ILE A 63 -123.13 -107.52 -28.62
N LEU A 64 -123.86 -106.45 -28.95
CA LEU A 64 -123.33 -105.29 -29.66
C LEU A 64 -122.19 -104.62 -28.87
N PHE A 65 -122.37 -104.45 -27.56
CA PHE A 65 -121.34 -103.92 -26.65
C PHE A 65 -120.16 -104.87 -26.44
N ALA A 66 -120.39 -106.19 -26.46
CA ALA A 66 -119.35 -107.20 -26.33
C ALA A 66 -118.47 -107.27 -27.59
N ALA A 67 -119.09 -107.23 -28.77
CA ALA A 67 -118.43 -107.39 -30.05
C ALA A 67 -117.75 -106.09 -30.56
N SER A 68 -118.24 -104.90 -30.18
CA SER A 68 -117.68 -103.63 -30.64
C SER A 68 -116.98 -102.86 -29.51
N ASN A 69 -115.65 -102.84 -29.56
CA ASN A 69 -114.85 -101.96 -28.71
C ASN A 69 -115.13 -100.47 -28.98
N GLN A 70 -115.38 -100.10 -30.24
CA GLN A 70 -115.68 -98.71 -30.62
C GLN A 70 -116.99 -98.18 -30.03
N LEU A 71 -118.01 -99.03 -29.92
CA LEU A 71 -119.28 -98.62 -29.30
C LEU A 71 -119.13 -98.47 -27.77
N ARG A 72 -118.28 -99.29 -27.14
CA ARG A 72 -117.97 -99.19 -25.70
C ARG A 72 -117.17 -97.91 -25.39
N THR A 73 -116.10 -97.63 -26.13
CA THR A 73 -115.30 -96.41 -25.97
C THR A 73 -116.11 -95.16 -26.34
N GLY A 74 -116.93 -95.21 -27.39
CA GLY A 74 -117.75 -94.07 -27.82
C GLY A 74 -118.87 -93.68 -26.86
N VAL A 75 -119.52 -94.65 -26.20
CA VAL A 75 -120.62 -94.38 -25.25
C VAL A 75 -120.11 -94.05 -23.83
N PHE A 76 -119.01 -94.66 -23.38
CA PHE A 76 -118.52 -94.49 -22.00
C PHE A 76 -117.33 -93.54 -21.83
N GLU A 77 -116.51 -93.27 -22.86
CA GLU A 77 -115.27 -92.47 -22.73
C GLU A 77 -115.27 -91.15 -23.51
N LEU A 78 -116.39 -90.75 -24.14
CA LEU A 78 -116.45 -89.50 -24.91
C LEU A 78 -116.08 -88.28 -24.05
N ASP A 79 -116.54 -88.25 -22.81
CA ASP A 79 -116.29 -87.16 -21.87
C ASP A 79 -114.80 -87.12 -21.44
N THR A 80 -114.14 -88.27 -21.27
CA THR A 80 -112.70 -88.31 -20.91
C THR A 80 -111.83 -87.84 -22.07
N ILE A 81 -112.19 -88.18 -23.31
CA ILE A 81 -111.47 -87.74 -24.52
C ILE A 81 -111.64 -86.23 -24.74
N GLN A 82 -112.85 -85.69 -24.57
CA GLN A 82 -113.08 -84.25 -24.66
C GLN A 82 -112.35 -83.48 -23.56
N ARG A 83 -112.33 -83.99 -22.32
CA ARG A 83 -111.55 -83.40 -21.21
C ARG A 83 -110.06 -83.40 -21.53
N ARG A 84 -109.49 -84.50 -22.04
CA ARG A 84 -108.07 -84.54 -22.47
C ARG A 84 -107.78 -83.53 -23.58
N LEU A 85 -108.62 -83.44 -24.61
CA LEU A 85 -108.45 -82.45 -25.68
C LEU A 85 -108.51 -81.01 -25.17
N ARG A 86 -109.43 -80.70 -24.24
CA ARG A 86 -109.49 -79.38 -23.60
C ARG A 86 -108.23 -79.12 -22.76
N ASN A 87 -107.85 -80.06 -21.90
CA ASN A 87 -106.66 -79.93 -21.06
C ASN A 87 -105.39 -79.76 -21.90
N THR A 88 -105.17 -80.57 -22.93
CA THR A 88 -104.01 -80.46 -23.82
C THR A 88 -104.01 -79.15 -24.60
N ARG A 89 -105.17 -78.63 -25.02
CA ARG A 89 -105.26 -77.29 -25.61
C ARG A 89 -104.89 -76.21 -24.61
N THR A 90 -105.38 -76.30 -23.38
CA THR A 90 -105.04 -75.35 -22.30
C THR A 90 -103.55 -75.43 -21.92
N GLU A 91 -102.97 -76.62 -21.84
CA GLU A 91 -101.53 -76.83 -21.62
C GLU A 91 -100.69 -76.25 -22.76
N LEU A 92 -101.11 -76.42 -24.02
CA LEU A 92 -100.43 -75.85 -25.18
C LEU A 92 -100.50 -74.31 -25.19
N GLU A 93 -101.66 -73.74 -24.82
CA GLU A 93 -101.81 -72.29 -24.66
C GLU A 93 -100.93 -71.75 -23.53
N GLN A 94 -100.89 -72.43 -22.39
CA GLN A 94 -100.03 -72.07 -21.26
C GLN A 94 -98.54 -72.17 -21.62
N ALA A 95 -98.11 -73.25 -22.28
CA ALA A 95 -96.73 -73.42 -22.73
C ALA A 95 -96.33 -72.33 -23.74
N ARG A 96 -97.22 -71.96 -24.67
CA ARG A 96 -97.00 -70.83 -25.59
C ARG A 96 -96.90 -69.50 -24.86
N GLN A 97 -97.73 -69.27 -23.85
CA GLN A 97 -97.70 -68.05 -23.05
C GLN A 97 -96.40 -67.96 -22.23
N GLN A 98 -95.95 -69.06 -21.62
CA GLN A 98 -94.67 -69.14 -20.92
C GLN A 98 -93.50 -68.92 -21.88
N GLN A 99 -93.54 -69.51 -23.07
CA GLN A 99 -92.53 -69.26 -24.10
C GLN A 99 -92.47 -67.77 -24.49
N GLY A 100 -93.63 -67.13 -24.68
CA GLY A 100 -93.69 -65.69 -24.96
C GLY A 100 -93.15 -64.82 -23.81
N GLN A 101 -93.42 -65.18 -22.56
CA GLN A 101 -92.87 -64.49 -21.38
C GLN A 101 -91.35 -64.65 -21.28
N ILE A 102 -90.83 -65.87 -21.46
CA ILE A 102 -89.40 -66.16 -21.44
C ILE A 102 -88.69 -65.44 -22.59
N GLU A 103 -89.26 -65.40 -23.79
CA GLU A 103 -88.72 -64.65 -24.93
C GLU A 103 -88.66 -63.15 -24.63
N THR A 104 -89.69 -62.60 -23.98
CA THR A 104 -89.74 -61.19 -23.55
C THR A 104 -88.68 -60.90 -22.48
N GLU A 105 -88.57 -61.76 -21.47
CA GLU A 105 -87.58 -61.64 -20.39
C GLU A 105 -86.15 -61.80 -20.92
N LEU A 106 -85.90 -62.73 -21.84
CA LEU A 106 -84.62 -62.90 -22.51
C LEU A 106 -84.27 -61.67 -23.34
N THR A 107 -85.24 -61.07 -24.04
CA THR A 107 -85.03 -59.84 -24.81
C THR A 107 -84.70 -58.67 -23.89
N LYS A 108 -85.40 -58.54 -22.76
CA LYS A 108 -85.11 -57.52 -21.74
C LYS A 108 -83.72 -57.71 -21.12
N SER A 109 -83.39 -58.93 -20.69
CA SER A 109 -82.07 -59.26 -20.13
C SER A 109 -80.93 -59.01 -21.13
N ARG A 110 -81.14 -59.32 -22.42
CA ARG A 110 -80.19 -58.98 -23.49
C ARG A 110 -80.04 -57.47 -23.64
N SER A 111 -81.14 -56.72 -23.60
CA SER A 111 -81.12 -55.25 -23.66
C SER A 111 -80.38 -54.64 -22.46
N ASP A 112 -80.67 -55.11 -21.25
CA ASP A 112 -80.02 -54.69 -20.01
C ASP A 112 -78.52 -55.03 -20.00
N ARG A 113 -78.15 -56.20 -20.53
CA ARG A 113 -76.74 -56.58 -20.67
C ARG A 113 -76.01 -55.68 -21.67
N GLU A 114 -76.67 -55.31 -22.77
CA GLU A 114 -76.08 -54.44 -23.76
C GLU A 114 -75.96 -52.99 -23.26
N SER A 115 -76.93 -52.49 -22.50
CA SER A 115 -76.84 -51.19 -21.84
C SER A 115 -75.74 -51.17 -20.77
N ALA A 116 -75.63 -52.22 -19.95
CA ALA A 116 -74.56 -52.36 -18.97
C ALA A 116 -73.17 -52.44 -19.63
N LYS A 117 -73.02 -53.17 -20.74
CA LYS A 117 -71.78 -53.18 -21.53
C LYS A 117 -71.44 -51.80 -22.07
N LYS A 118 -72.43 -51.06 -22.58
CA LYS A 118 -72.22 -49.70 -23.10
C LYS A 118 -71.76 -48.76 -21.98
N GLN A 119 -72.41 -48.79 -20.82
CA GLN A 119 -72.00 -48.02 -19.64
C GLN A 119 -70.60 -48.42 -19.16
N LEU A 120 -70.26 -49.70 -19.17
CA LEU A 120 -68.92 -50.18 -18.83
C LEU A 120 -67.87 -49.66 -19.84
N ALA A 121 -68.19 -49.65 -21.13
CA ALA A 121 -67.31 -49.10 -22.17
C ALA A 121 -67.09 -47.59 -22.00
N GLU A 122 -68.16 -46.84 -21.76
CA GLU A 122 -68.11 -45.39 -21.47
C GLU A 122 -67.30 -45.11 -20.20
N THR A 123 -67.56 -45.84 -19.12
CA THR A 123 -66.82 -45.70 -17.85
C THR A 123 -65.35 -46.03 -18.01
N ASN A 124 -65.01 -47.10 -18.74
CA ASN A 124 -63.63 -47.45 -19.05
C ASN A 124 -62.94 -46.36 -19.89
N GLN A 125 -63.65 -45.74 -20.82
CA GLN A 125 -63.13 -44.62 -21.61
C GLN A 125 -62.89 -43.38 -20.74
N SER A 126 -63.84 -43.02 -19.87
CA SER A 126 -63.68 -41.93 -18.90
C SER A 126 -62.54 -42.20 -17.91
N LEU A 127 -62.42 -43.43 -17.42
CA LEU A 127 -61.33 -43.84 -16.53
C LEU A 127 -59.97 -43.73 -17.24
N LYS A 128 -59.86 -44.16 -18.50
CA LYS A 128 -58.65 -43.96 -19.32
C LYS A 128 -58.32 -42.47 -19.48
N GLY A 129 -59.33 -41.62 -19.70
CA GLY A 129 -59.17 -40.17 -19.75
C GLY A 129 -58.63 -39.60 -18.43
N ALA A 130 -59.26 -39.94 -17.30
CA ALA A 130 -58.86 -39.50 -15.98
C ALA A 130 -57.45 -39.97 -15.58
N ILE A 131 -57.06 -41.20 -15.95
CA ILE A 131 -55.68 -41.70 -15.75
C ILE A 131 -54.69 -40.89 -16.58
N ALA A 132 -55.02 -40.57 -17.84
CA ALA A 132 -54.16 -39.76 -18.70
C ALA A 132 -54.01 -38.33 -18.16
N GLU A 133 -55.09 -37.70 -17.68
CA GLU A 133 -55.04 -36.39 -17.04
C GLU A 133 -54.22 -36.40 -15.75
N ARG A 134 -54.42 -37.39 -14.88
CA ARG A 134 -53.62 -37.54 -13.65
C ARG A 134 -52.14 -37.73 -13.97
N SER A 135 -51.81 -38.53 -14.98
CA SER A 135 -50.42 -38.73 -15.43
C SER A 135 -49.79 -37.43 -15.94
N ARG A 136 -50.54 -36.63 -16.73
CA ARG A 136 -50.09 -35.30 -17.18
C ARG A 136 -49.87 -34.34 -16.01
N ALA A 137 -50.81 -34.28 -15.06
CA ALA A 137 -50.68 -33.44 -13.87
C ALA A 137 -49.50 -33.87 -12.97
N GLN A 138 -49.25 -35.18 -12.84
CA GLN A 138 -48.07 -35.70 -12.14
C GLN A 138 -46.76 -35.35 -12.84
N ALA A 139 -46.72 -35.41 -14.18
CA ALA A 139 -45.55 -34.98 -14.94
C ALA A 139 -45.31 -33.47 -14.82
N GLU A 140 -46.37 -32.65 -14.81
CA GLU A 140 -46.28 -31.21 -14.65
C GLU A 140 -45.82 -30.79 -13.25
N THR A 141 -46.38 -31.39 -12.20
CA THR A 141 -45.92 -31.17 -10.81
C THR A 141 -44.46 -31.55 -10.62
N ALA A 142 -44.01 -32.69 -11.18
CA ALA A 142 -42.60 -33.09 -11.15
C ALA A 142 -41.68 -32.08 -11.87
N ARG A 143 -42.12 -31.53 -13.01
CA ARG A 143 -41.39 -30.47 -13.73
C ARG A 143 -41.31 -29.19 -12.91
N ILE A 144 -42.41 -28.77 -12.29
CA ILE A 144 -42.46 -27.57 -11.43
C ILE A 144 -41.55 -27.75 -10.21
N GLN A 145 -41.55 -28.92 -9.56
CA GLN A 145 -40.67 -29.21 -8.44
C GLN A 145 -39.19 -29.16 -8.83
N THR A 146 -38.86 -29.69 -10.01
CA THR A 146 -37.50 -29.61 -10.57
C THR A 146 -37.11 -28.15 -10.85
N ALA A 147 -38.00 -27.37 -11.46
CA ALA A 147 -37.77 -25.95 -11.74
C ALA A 147 -37.63 -25.12 -10.45
N LEU A 148 -38.41 -25.43 -9.42
CA LEU A 148 -38.34 -24.78 -8.11
C LEU A 148 -37.00 -25.08 -7.43
N SER A 149 -36.56 -26.33 -7.41
CA SER A 149 -35.26 -26.73 -6.86
C SER A 149 -34.09 -26.03 -7.58
N LEU A 150 -34.13 -25.99 -8.91
CA LEU A 150 -33.13 -25.26 -9.71
C LEU A 150 -33.12 -23.76 -9.37
N THR A 151 -34.31 -23.16 -9.24
CA THR A 151 -34.44 -21.72 -8.94
C THR A 151 -33.95 -21.41 -7.52
N GLN A 152 -34.26 -22.27 -6.54
CA GLN A 152 -33.74 -22.17 -5.17
C GLN A 152 -32.21 -22.27 -5.15
N GLY A 153 -31.63 -23.20 -5.92
CA GLY A 153 -30.18 -23.31 -6.07
C GLY A 153 -29.54 -22.07 -6.70
N ARG A 154 -30.17 -21.50 -7.74
CA ARG A 154 -29.73 -20.21 -8.33
C ARG A 154 -29.82 -19.06 -7.33
N LEU A 155 -30.91 -18.97 -6.58
CA LEU A 155 -31.09 -17.93 -5.56
C LEU A 155 -30.03 -18.04 -4.45
N ALA A 156 -29.72 -19.25 -3.99
CA ALA A 156 -28.66 -19.49 -3.02
C ALA A 156 -27.29 -19.04 -3.54
N ASN A 157 -26.96 -19.37 -4.80
CA ASN A 157 -25.72 -18.92 -5.44
C ASN A 157 -25.64 -17.39 -5.58
N VAL A 158 -26.71 -16.74 -6.05
CA VAL A 158 -26.76 -15.28 -6.19
C VAL A 158 -26.67 -14.60 -4.82
N SER A 159 -27.34 -15.15 -3.80
CA SER A 159 -27.26 -14.65 -2.42
C SER A 159 -25.83 -14.74 -1.87
N GLN A 160 -25.13 -15.87 -2.08
CA GLN A 160 -23.73 -16.00 -1.71
C GLN A 160 -22.82 -15.02 -2.46
N GLN A 161 -23.04 -14.81 -3.76
CA GLN A 161 -22.29 -13.82 -4.54
C GLN A 161 -22.53 -12.39 -4.02
N ALA A 162 -23.77 -12.04 -3.70
CA ALA A 162 -24.10 -10.73 -3.14
C ALA A 162 -23.41 -10.49 -1.78
N LEU A 163 -23.34 -11.51 -0.91
CA LEU A 163 -22.61 -11.43 0.35
C LEU A 163 -21.10 -11.24 0.14
N ARG A 164 -20.50 -11.97 -0.82
CA ARG A 164 -19.08 -11.82 -1.18
C ARG A 164 -18.78 -10.43 -1.69
N LEU A 165 -19.56 -9.93 -2.66
CA LEU A 165 -19.39 -8.59 -3.21
C LEU A 165 -19.58 -7.51 -2.14
N ARG A 166 -20.55 -7.68 -1.22
CA ARG A 166 -20.75 -6.74 -0.11
C ARG A 166 -19.55 -6.71 0.84
N SER A 167 -18.96 -7.86 1.12
CA SER A 167 -17.72 -7.94 1.91
C SER A 167 -16.55 -7.27 1.18
N GLU A 168 -16.41 -7.50 -0.11
CA GLU A 168 -15.35 -6.90 -0.94
C GLU A 168 -15.50 -5.38 -1.02
N ILE A 169 -16.71 -4.86 -1.22
CA ILE A 169 -17.00 -3.43 -1.17
C ILE A 169 -16.61 -2.83 0.19
N GLY A 170 -16.95 -3.50 1.29
CA GLY A 170 -16.55 -3.05 2.64
C GLY A 170 -15.03 -3.01 2.82
N GLN A 171 -14.32 -4.01 2.30
CA GLN A 171 -12.85 -4.04 2.33
C GLN A 171 -12.23 -2.93 1.47
N LEU A 172 -12.77 -2.69 0.26
CA LEU A 172 -12.33 -1.63 -0.63
C LEU A 172 -12.58 -0.24 -0.04
N GLN A 173 -13.72 -0.04 0.61
CA GLN A 173 -14.02 1.21 1.33
C GLN A 173 -13.02 1.44 2.47
N ALA A 174 -12.79 0.43 3.32
CA ALA A 174 -11.80 0.53 4.38
C ALA A 174 -10.37 0.77 3.86
N ALA A 175 -10.00 0.14 2.73
CA ALA A 175 -8.72 0.38 2.07
C ALA A 175 -8.62 1.81 1.53
N ARG A 176 -9.68 2.33 0.90
CA ARG A 176 -9.77 3.71 0.43
C ARG A 176 -9.60 4.70 1.58
N ASP A 177 -10.30 4.48 2.69
CA ASP A 177 -10.24 5.38 3.85
C ASP A 177 -8.84 5.41 4.47
N ARG A 178 -8.14 4.27 4.51
CA ARG A 178 -6.73 4.21 4.93
C ARG A 178 -5.82 5.02 4.00
N VAL A 179 -6.01 4.90 2.68
CA VAL A 179 -5.22 5.67 1.70
C VAL A 179 -5.50 7.17 1.84
N ILE A 180 -6.75 7.57 2.02
CA ILE A 180 -7.10 8.98 2.26
C ILE A 180 -6.42 9.50 3.52
N ALA A 181 -6.50 8.78 4.63
CA ALA A 181 -5.85 9.16 5.89
C ALA A 181 -4.31 9.27 5.74
N GLN A 182 -3.67 8.34 5.03
CA GLN A 182 -2.24 8.41 4.74
C GLN A 182 -1.88 9.64 3.89
N ARG A 183 -2.66 9.96 2.86
CA ARG A 183 -2.44 11.13 2.02
C ARG A 183 -2.64 12.43 2.77
N GLU A 184 -3.65 12.52 3.63
CA GLU A 184 -3.86 13.69 4.49
C GLU A 184 -2.66 13.94 5.42
N GLN A 185 -2.09 12.89 6.01
CA GLN A 185 -0.88 13.01 6.83
C GLN A 185 0.32 13.48 6.00
N GLU A 186 0.50 12.93 4.79
CA GLU A 186 1.59 13.32 3.89
C GLU A 186 1.46 14.79 3.46
N ILE A 187 0.24 15.24 3.12
CA ILE A 187 -0.05 16.63 2.77
C ILE A 187 0.28 17.56 3.95
N ARG A 188 -0.18 17.24 5.16
CA ARG A 188 0.14 18.04 6.37
C ARG A 188 1.65 18.15 6.61
N ALA A 189 2.39 17.07 6.42
CA ALA A 189 3.85 17.08 6.56
C ALA A 189 4.51 17.97 5.48
N ARG A 190 4.06 17.87 4.22
CA ARG A 190 4.54 18.73 3.13
C ARG A 190 4.23 20.20 3.38
N ASP A 191 3.04 20.53 3.87
CA ASP A 191 2.64 21.91 4.19
C ASP A 191 3.49 22.52 5.32
N GLN A 192 3.95 21.71 6.29
CA GLN A 192 4.90 22.18 7.30
C GLN A 192 6.27 22.50 6.67
N ILE A 193 6.78 21.62 5.80
CA ILE A 193 8.05 21.85 5.10
C ILE A 193 7.98 23.09 4.21
N ILE A 194 6.88 23.28 3.48
CA ILE A 194 6.69 24.46 2.62
C ILE A 194 6.73 25.73 3.47
N ARG A 195 5.99 25.80 4.58
CA ARG A 195 6.02 26.96 5.48
C ARG A 195 7.41 27.24 6.05
N GLN A 196 8.18 26.20 6.40
CA GLN A 196 9.56 26.35 6.85
C GLN A 196 10.46 26.92 5.75
N ARG A 197 10.30 26.43 4.50
CA ARG A 197 11.07 26.91 3.35
C ARG A 197 10.73 28.35 3.00
N GLU A 198 9.45 28.73 3.03
CA GLU A 198 9.00 30.11 2.81
C GLU A 198 9.59 31.06 3.87
N ALA A 199 9.56 30.66 5.14
CA ALA A 199 10.19 31.45 6.21
C ALA A 199 11.70 31.60 6.01
N ARG A 200 12.39 30.52 5.58
CA ARG A 200 13.83 30.57 5.29
C ARG A 200 14.15 31.41 4.06
N LEU A 201 13.32 31.36 3.03
CA LEU A 201 13.50 32.19 1.83
C LEU A 201 13.43 33.66 2.20
N LYS A 202 12.42 34.06 2.98
CA LYS A 202 12.25 35.43 3.47
C LYS A 202 13.43 35.90 4.33
N ASP A 203 13.95 35.03 5.19
CA ASP A 203 15.16 35.30 6.00
C ASP A 203 16.39 35.52 5.10
N LEU A 204 16.58 34.68 4.09
CA LEU A 204 17.67 34.82 3.11
C LEU A 204 17.54 36.08 2.25
N GLU A 205 16.33 36.45 1.82
CA GLU A 205 16.07 37.70 1.10
C GLU A 205 16.45 38.91 1.96
N THR A 206 16.04 38.90 3.23
CA THR A 206 16.41 39.96 4.19
C THR A 206 17.93 40.04 4.38
N GLN A 207 18.61 38.90 4.53
CA GLN A 207 20.08 38.85 4.63
C GLN A 207 20.75 39.37 3.37
N GLN A 208 20.20 39.11 2.18
CA GLN A 208 20.74 39.62 0.93
C GLN A 208 20.64 41.14 0.84
N GLU A 209 19.50 41.72 1.24
CA GLU A 209 19.32 43.18 1.30
C GLU A 209 20.29 43.83 2.29
N ASP A 210 20.49 43.23 3.46
CA ASP A 210 21.43 43.70 4.47
C ASP A 210 22.88 43.63 4.00
N LEU A 211 23.24 42.54 3.32
CA LEU A 211 24.57 42.38 2.73
C LEU A 211 24.81 43.39 1.61
N ALA A 212 23.83 43.60 0.73
CA ALA A 212 23.91 44.59 -0.34
C ALA A 212 24.14 46.00 0.22
N ARG A 213 23.39 46.38 1.26
CA ARG A 213 23.60 47.65 1.99
C ARG A 213 25.00 47.74 2.60
N SER A 214 25.47 46.66 3.21
CA SER A 214 26.81 46.60 3.83
C SER A 214 27.91 46.77 2.79
N VAL A 215 27.82 46.07 1.65
CA VAL A 215 28.79 46.19 0.55
C VAL A 215 28.83 47.63 0.02
N GLN A 216 27.68 48.25 -0.18
CA GLN A 216 27.61 49.65 -0.63
C GLN A 216 28.27 50.60 0.38
N ALA A 217 28.01 50.42 1.67
CA ALA A 217 28.63 51.22 2.73
C ALA A 217 30.16 51.01 2.80
N LEU A 218 30.62 49.77 2.66
CA LEU A 218 32.05 49.45 2.60
C LEU A 218 32.71 50.08 1.37
N GLN A 219 32.05 50.08 0.22
CA GLN A 219 32.58 50.67 -1.00
C GLN A 219 32.74 52.19 -0.87
N LEU A 220 31.77 52.87 -0.26
CA LEU A 220 31.87 54.30 0.07
C LEU A 220 33.01 54.57 1.07
N THR A 221 33.15 53.72 2.09
CA THR A 221 34.22 53.84 3.10
C THR A 221 35.60 53.61 2.48
N ALA A 222 35.75 52.59 1.64
CA ALA A 222 36.99 52.25 0.96
C ALA A 222 37.45 53.35 -0.01
N GLN A 223 36.52 54.01 -0.70
CA GLN A 223 36.83 55.18 -1.53
C GLN A 223 37.34 56.38 -0.71
N GLY A 224 36.95 56.48 0.57
CA GLY A 224 37.43 57.53 1.49
C GLY A 224 38.80 57.27 2.12
N LEU A 225 39.28 56.02 2.13
CA LEU A 225 40.55 55.65 2.75
C LEU A 225 41.68 55.63 1.70
N ARG A 226 42.61 56.59 1.78
CA ARG A 226 43.86 56.59 0.99
C ARG A 226 44.78 55.45 1.44
N ILE A 227 44.57 54.25 0.91
CA ILE A 227 45.50 53.12 1.05
C ILE A 227 46.63 53.34 0.04
N GLY A 228 47.67 54.09 0.42
CA GLY A 228 48.93 54.09 -0.30
C GLY A 228 49.95 53.17 0.35
N ASN A 229 51.00 52.82 -0.38
CA ASN A 229 52.18 52.17 0.21
C ASN A 229 52.90 53.18 1.12
N VAL A 230 52.91 52.92 2.43
CA VAL A 230 53.68 53.72 3.40
C VAL A 230 55.17 53.50 3.15
N VAL A 231 55.88 54.57 2.84
CA VAL A 231 57.31 54.54 2.49
C VAL A 231 58.18 55.32 3.47
N ILE A 232 57.58 56.19 4.27
CA ILE A 232 58.21 56.79 5.44
C ILE A 232 57.27 56.60 6.62
N GLN A 233 57.78 56.02 7.70
CA GLN A 233 57.03 55.86 8.95
C GLN A 233 57.21 57.09 9.83
N ARG A 234 56.24 57.40 10.69
CA ARG A 234 56.36 58.45 11.70
C ARG A 234 57.56 58.20 12.61
N GLY A 235 58.36 59.24 12.85
CA GLY A 235 59.56 59.18 13.70
C GLY A 235 60.80 58.63 13.02
N GLN A 236 60.72 58.24 11.74
CA GLN A 236 61.88 57.81 10.97
C GLN A 236 62.84 58.99 10.78
N VAL A 237 64.12 58.79 11.14
CA VAL A 237 65.18 59.78 10.94
C VAL A 237 65.50 59.87 9.45
N LEU A 238 65.38 61.08 8.90
CA LEU A 238 65.65 61.39 7.50
C LEU A 238 67.07 61.89 7.29
N ALA A 239 67.66 62.57 8.28
CA ALA A 239 69.07 62.94 8.30
C ALA A 239 69.53 63.27 9.74
N SER A 240 70.83 63.15 10.00
CA SER A 240 71.45 63.49 11.28
C SER A 240 72.85 64.07 11.09
N LEU A 241 73.26 64.99 11.98
CA LEU A 241 74.58 65.62 11.97
C LEU A 241 75.10 65.82 13.39
N SER A 242 76.41 65.59 13.60
CA SER A 242 77.10 66.04 14.82
C SER A 242 77.78 67.37 14.58
N ILE A 243 77.56 68.36 15.45
CA ILE A 243 78.06 69.72 15.30
C ILE A 243 78.51 70.31 16.64
N ARG A 244 79.58 71.10 16.59
CA ARG A 244 80.00 72.02 17.64
C ARG A 244 80.20 73.39 17.03
N THR A 245 79.54 74.40 17.57
CA THR A 245 79.62 75.77 17.04
C THR A 245 79.38 76.79 18.14
N THR A 246 80.07 77.92 18.04
CA THR A 246 79.83 79.15 18.83
C THR A 246 79.44 80.32 17.91
N ASN A 247 79.08 80.00 16.67
CA ASN A 247 78.74 80.96 15.65
C ASN A 247 77.39 80.59 15.03
N THR A 248 76.42 81.49 15.20
CA THR A 248 75.06 81.36 14.65
C THR A 248 75.05 81.17 13.13
N ALA A 249 75.99 81.80 12.39
CA ALA A 249 76.08 81.63 10.94
C ALA A 249 76.49 80.21 10.55
N THR A 250 77.44 79.62 11.27
CA THR A 250 77.86 78.22 11.09
C THR A 250 76.75 77.25 11.48
N ALA A 251 76.03 77.52 12.58
CA ALA A 251 74.85 76.74 12.98
C ALA A 251 73.79 76.74 11.88
N LYS A 252 73.44 77.92 11.35
CA LYS A 252 72.46 78.06 10.26
C LYS A 252 72.86 77.28 9.02
N GLN A 253 74.11 77.43 8.56
CA GLN A 253 74.60 76.74 7.38
C GLN A 253 74.54 75.20 7.54
N ALA A 254 74.85 74.70 8.73
CA ALA A 254 74.79 73.28 9.05
C ALA A 254 73.34 72.75 9.07
N ILE A 255 72.40 73.48 9.67
CA ILE A 255 70.98 73.10 9.65
C ILE A 255 70.42 73.13 8.23
N ASP A 256 70.79 74.14 7.43
CA ASP A 256 70.38 74.22 6.03
C ASP A 256 70.91 73.03 5.20
N GLN A 257 72.15 72.59 5.45
CA GLN A 257 72.69 71.39 4.83
C GLN A 257 71.94 70.14 5.29
N LEU A 258 71.70 70.00 6.60
CA LEU A 258 70.98 68.86 7.17
C LEU A 258 69.55 68.73 6.60
N LEU A 259 68.85 69.85 6.39
CA LEU A 259 67.53 69.86 5.77
C LEU A 259 67.58 69.48 4.28
N ARG A 260 68.65 69.85 3.56
CA ARG A 260 68.87 69.39 2.18
C ARG A 260 69.07 67.87 2.13
N ASP A 261 69.87 67.32 3.03
CA ASP A 261 70.13 65.88 3.12
C ASP A 261 68.85 65.11 3.46
N ALA A 262 68.07 65.62 4.44
CA ALA A 262 66.76 65.05 4.78
C ALA A 262 65.80 65.07 3.58
N ASN A 263 65.79 66.14 2.80
CA ASN A 263 64.98 66.24 1.59
C ASN A 263 65.41 65.23 0.50
N GLN A 264 66.72 65.07 0.28
CA GLN A 264 67.23 64.09 -0.68
C GLN A 264 66.87 62.66 -0.27
N ASN A 265 66.98 62.32 1.01
CA ASN A 265 66.58 61.01 1.52
C ASN A 265 65.08 60.80 1.38
N ALA A 266 64.26 61.81 1.68
CA ALA A 266 62.81 61.73 1.50
C ALA A 266 62.39 61.52 0.04
N ILE A 267 63.05 62.19 -0.92
CA ILE A 267 62.80 62.04 -2.37
C ILE A 267 63.00 60.58 -2.81
N ARG A 268 64.05 59.91 -2.31
CA ARG A 268 64.34 58.50 -2.67
C ARG A 268 63.21 57.54 -2.34
N PHE A 269 62.44 57.82 -1.28
CA PHE A 269 61.35 56.96 -0.82
C PHE A 269 59.98 57.39 -1.35
N VAL A 270 59.71 58.70 -1.40
CA VAL A 270 58.36 59.22 -1.64
C VAL A 270 58.13 59.59 -3.11
N ARG A 271 59.08 60.24 -3.78
CA ARG A 271 58.96 60.68 -5.18
C ARG A 271 60.32 60.62 -5.91
N PRO A 272 60.84 59.43 -6.26
CA PRO A 272 62.12 59.30 -6.94
C PRO A 272 62.18 60.14 -8.23
N GLY A 273 63.26 60.89 -8.43
CA GLY A 273 63.47 61.71 -9.62
C GLY A 273 62.83 63.11 -9.62
N THR A 274 62.13 63.51 -8.56
CA THR A 274 61.68 64.90 -8.43
C THR A 274 62.81 65.83 -7.96
N SER A 275 62.74 67.09 -8.40
CA SER A 275 63.60 68.19 -7.91
C SER A 275 62.88 69.10 -6.91
N GLU A 276 61.62 68.79 -6.58
CA GLU A 276 60.83 69.58 -5.62
C GLU A 276 61.34 69.37 -4.18
N ARG A 277 61.15 70.39 -3.33
CA ARG A 277 61.40 70.26 -1.88
C ARG A 277 60.15 69.66 -1.23
N LEU A 278 60.27 68.43 -0.73
CA LEU A 278 59.23 67.70 -0.03
C LEU A 278 59.24 68.04 1.47
N VAL A 279 60.42 68.20 2.07
CA VAL A 279 60.57 68.39 3.51
C VAL A 279 60.18 69.81 3.94
N GLN A 280 59.18 69.89 4.81
CA GLN A 280 58.65 71.10 5.42
C GLN A 280 58.91 71.11 6.93
N ILE A 281 59.54 72.18 7.39
CA ILE A 281 59.79 72.49 8.80
C ILE A 281 59.46 73.97 9.00
N THR A 282 58.95 74.35 10.17
CA THR A 282 58.59 75.75 10.41
C THR A 282 59.85 76.57 10.67
N SER A 283 59.83 77.86 10.29
CA SER A 283 60.94 78.77 10.58
C SER A 283 61.15 78.97 12.08
N ALA A 284 60.09 78.84 12.88
CA ALA A 284 60.17 78.91 14.34
C ALA A 284 60.98 77.73 14.92
N ASP A 285 60.71 76.50 14.45
CA ASP A 285 61.44 75.30 14.88
C ASP A 285 62.92 75.39 14.51
N VAL A 286 63.24 75.88 13.30
CA VAL A 286 64.63 76.08 12.86
C VAL A 286 65.34 77.13 13.73
N LYS A 287 64.66 78.23 14.07
CA LYS A 287 65.23 79.27 14.94
C LYS A 287 65.53 78.72 16.33
N GLN A 288 64.57 78.03 16.94
CA GLN A 288 64.75 77.41 18.27
C GLN A 288 65.90 76.39 18.26
N LEU A 289 66.01 75.60 17.19
CA LEU A 289 67.08 74.62 17.05
C LEU A 289 68.46 75.30 16.97
N ILE A 290 68.59 76.40 16.22
CA ILE A 290 69.83 77.17 16.12
C ILE A 290 70.21 77.76 17.48
N GLU A 291 69.25 78.38 18.19
CA GLU A 291 69.47 78.94 19.53
C GLU A 291 69.94 77.87 20.53
N GLN A 292 69.45 76.64 20.40
CA GLN A 292 69.82 75.53 21.28
C GLN A 292 71.26 75.04 21.07
N ILE A 293 71.79 75.07 19.84
CA ILE A 293 73.12 74.50 19.51
C ILE A 293 74.24 75.56 19.49
N ASP A 294 73.91 76.84 19.64
CA ASP A 294 74.86 77.97 19.58
C ASP A 294 75.45 78.32 20.97
N ASP A 295 75.77 77.30 21.78
CA ASP A 295 76.32 77.44 23.14
C ASP A 295 77.78 76.94 23.24
N GLY A 296 78.39 76.51 22.13
CA GLY A 296 79.75 75.97 22.06
C GLY A 296 79.91 74.50 22.47
N GLN A 297 78.83 73.82 22.86
CA GLN A 297 78.84 72.40 23.19
C GLN A 297 78.69 71.52 21.94
N ASP A 298 79.06 70.25 22.07
CA ASP A 298 78.83 69.24 21.03
C ASP A 298 77.36 68.79 21.05
N TYR A 299 76.69 68.83 19.90
CA TYR A 299 75.32 68.35 19.71
C TYR A 299 75.21 67.34 18.58
N VAL A 300 74.23 66.46 18.70
CA VAL A 300 73.68 65.67 17.61
C VAL A 300 72.32 66.23 17.26
N VAL A 301 72.16 66.64 16.01
CA VAL A 301 70.92 67.17 15.47
C VAL A 301 70.30 66.15 14.53
N ARG A 302 68.99 65.92 14.63
CA ARG A 302 68.26 64.99 13.75
C ARG A 302 67.04 65.64 13.15
N ILE A 303 66.72 65.24 11.93
CA ILE A 303 65.45 65.56 11.25
C ILE A 303 64.66 64.26 11.10
N TYR A 304 63.42 64.23 11.58
CA TYR A 304 62.57 63.03 11.52
C TYR A 304 61.14 63.36 11.09
N SER A 305 60.46 62.38 10.51
CA SER A 305 59.09 62.52 9.98
C SER A 305 58.04 62.69 11.08
N GLY A 306 57.08 63.60 10.85
CA GLY A 306 55.98 63.85 11.78
C GLY A 306 54.80 62.90 11.66
N ALA A 307 54.65 62.22 10.52
CA ALA A 307 53.57 61.31 10.20
C ALA A 307 54.04 60.14 9.32
N ASN A 308 53.11 59.24 9.00
CA ASN A 308 53.32 58.24 7.96
C ASN A 308 53.06 58.88 6.60
N TYR A 309 53.96 58.66 5.64
CA TYR A 309 53.85 59.23 4.29
C TYR A 309 53.80 58.14 3.23
N LEU A 310 52.93 58.35 2.25
CA LEU A 310 52.67 57.46 1.12
C LEU A 310 53.49 57.85 -0.11
N VAL A 311 53.71 56.91 -1.01
CA VAL A 311 54.31 57.21 -2.34
C VAL A 311 53.52 58.32 -3.04
N GLY A 312 54.22 59.29 -3.61
CA GLY A 312 53.62 60.38 -4.39
C GLY A 312 53.25 61.63 -3.58
N GLU A 313 53.41 61.62 -2.25
CA GLU A 313 53.10 62.79 -1.44
C GLU A 313 54.03 63.99 -1.74
N LYS A 314 53.42 65.17 -1.79
CA LYS A 314 54.10 66.41 -2.17
C LYS A 314 54.83 67.08 -1.01
N PHE A 315 54.35 66.88 0.21
CA PHE A 315 54.84 67.57 1.41
C PHE A 315 55.00 66.58 2.55
N ILE A 316 56.14 66.67 3.22
CA ILE A 316 56.52 65.85 4.36
C ILE A 316 56.83 66.80 5.50
N GLN A 317 55.93 66.83 6.48
CA GLN A 317 56.17 67.55 7.72
C GLN A 317 57.25 66.82 8.51
N VAL A 318 58.29 67.54 8.89
CA VAL A 318 59.37 67.02 9.73
C VAL A 318 59.48 67.81 11.02
N PHE A 319 60.10 67.18 12.00
CA PHE A 319 60.53 67.80 13.23
C PHE A 319 62.05 67.69 13.35
N ALA A 320 62.63 68.57 14.15
CA ALA A 320 64.04 68.56 14.47
C ALA A 320 64.24 68.46 15.98
N ASP A 321 65.26 67.72 16.41
CA ASP A 321 65.75 67.75 17.78
C ASP A 321 67.26 67.88 17.84
N ALA A 322 67.76 68.44 18.93
CA ALA A 322 69.18 68.51 19.25
C ALA A 322 69.41 67.94 20.65
N VAL A 323 70.37 67.01 20.77
CA VAL A 323 70.77 66.40 22.04
C VAL A 323 72.28 66.54 22.20
N ARG A 324 72.74 66.87 23.41
CA ARG A 324 74.18 66.97 23.68
C ARG A 324 74.91 65.66 23.34
N ASN A 325 75.98 65.77 22.58
CA ASN A 325 76.82 64.66 22.17
C ASN A 325 77.84 64.35 23.26
N ARG A 326 77.41 63.61 24.28
CA ARG A 326 78.22 63.22 25.43
C ARG A 326 78.69 61.79 25.29
N VAL A 327 79.76 61.45 26.01
CA VAL A 327 80.19 60.05 26.16
C VAL A 327 79.09 59.28 26.89
N VAL A 328 78.63 58.18 26.30
CA VAL A 328 77.66 57.24 26.88
C VAL A 328 78.36 56.00 27.42
N PHE A 329 79.38 55.51 26.71
CA PHE A 329 80.23 54.40 27.14
C PHE A 329 81.71 54.71 26.90
N LEU A 330 82.57 54.29 27.83
CA LEU A 330 84.01 54.23 27.65
C LEU A 330 84.40 52.91 26.98
N ALA A 331 85.61 52.85 26.42
CA ALA A 331 86.13 51.60 25.86
C ALA A 331 86.32 50.55 26.97
N GLY A 332 85.80 49.34 26.77
CA GLY A 332 85.87 48.26 27.77
C GLY A 332 84.68 48.17 28.71
N ASP A 333 83.69 49.06 28.60
CA ASP A 333 82.45 49.00 29.37
C ASP A 333 81.61 47.77 28.99
N VAL A 334 81.09 47.06 29.99
CA VAL A 334 80.17 45.94 29.77
C VAL A 334 78.76 46.49 29.52
N VAL A 335 78.29 46.37 28.28
CA VAL A 335 76.97 46.83 27.85
C VAL A 335 75.90 45.81 28.22
N ALA A 336 76.13 44.53 27.99
CA ALA A 336 75.20 43.48 28.36
C ALA A 336 75.96 42.18 28.69
N GLY A 337 75.32 41.29 29.42
CA GLY A 337 75.90 39.99 29.78
C GLY A 337 74.82 38.91 29.85
N THR A 338 75.22 37.68 29.52
CA THR A 338 74.42 36.46 29.68
C THR A 338 75.34 35.31 30.08
N SER A 339 74.78 34.20 30.56
CA SER A 339 75.54 32.98 30.84
C SER A 339 75.05 31.86 29.95
N LEU A 340 75.94 30.96 29.52
CA LEU A 340 75.56 29.75 28.80
C LEU A 340 76.59 28.64 29.03
N ASN A 341 76.18 27.38 28.92
CA ASN A 341 77.09 26.25 28.85
C ASN A 341 77.11 25.73 27.40
N PRO A 342 78.18 25.99 26.61
CA PRO A 342 78.23 25.66 25.19
C PRO A 342 78.09 24.17 24.90
N SER A 343 78.43 23.30 25.85
CA SER A 343 78.34 21.84 25.68
C SER A 343 76.92 21.26 25.86
N THR A 344 75.97 22.04 26.39
CA THR A 344 74.61 21.58 26.67
C THR A 344 73.55 22.22 25.79
N VAL A 345 73.96 23.10 24.86
CA VAL A 345 73.05 23.87 24.00
C VAL A 345 73.39 23.65 22.53
N SER A 346 72.41 23.77 21.65
CA SER A 346 72.63 23.64 20.21
C SER A 346 73.27 24.89 19.61
N ASP A 347 73.77 24.78 18.38
CA ASP A 347 74.29 25.92 17.61
C ASP A 347 73.26 27.05 17.46
N ASP A 348 72.01 26.69 17.17
CA ASP A 348 70.90 27.66 17.05
C ASP A 348 70.61 28.35 18.39
N GLU A 349 70.71 27.63 19.50
CA GLU A 349 70.54 28.19 20.84
C GLU A 349 71.70 29.14 21.20
N ILE A 350 72.93 28.84 20.79
CA ILE A 350 74.08 29.76 20.95
C ILE A 350 73.83 31.04 20.14
N GLN A 351 73.42 30.91 18.88
CA GLN A 351 73.06 32.05 18.02
C GLN A 351 71.92 32.88 18.62
N GLN A 352 70.88 32.22 19.14
CA GLN A 352 69.77 32.90 19.80
C GLN A 352 70.23 33.66 21.05
N ARG A 353 71.10 33.08 21.88
CA ARG A 353 71.67 33.77 23.06
C ARG A 353 72.52 34.97 22.68
N ILE A 354 73.30 34.87 21.59
CA ILE A 354 74.04 36.02 21.05
C ILE A 354 73.07 37.08 20.56
N ASN A 355 72.05 36.73 19.76
CA ASN A 355 71.04 37.68 19.29
C ASN A 355 70.30 38.38 20.45
N GLN A 356 69.99 37.66 21.52
CA GLN A 356 69.41 38.24 22.74
C GLN A 356 70.38 39.19 23.45
N LEU A 357 71.66 38.82 23.55
CA LEU A 357 72.69 39.68 24.12
C LEU A 357 72.83 40.98 23.33
N LEU A 358 72.79 40.90 22.00
CA LEU A 358 72.84 42.05 21.10
C LEU A 358 71.58 42.92 21.20
N ALA A 359 70.40 42.30 21.30
CA ALA A 359 69.16 43.01 21.53
C ALA A 359 69.17 43.74 22.90
N ALA A 360 69.68 43.09 23.94
CA ALA A 360 69.86 43.70 25.26
C ALA A 360 70.88 44.86 25.23
N ALA A 361 71.98 44.70 24.48
CA ALA A 361 72.96 45.77 24.28
C ALA A 361 72.35 46.97 23.55
N ASN A 362 71.58 46.73 22.48
CA ASN A 362 70.88 47.79 21.75
C ASN A 362 69.82 48.49 22.62
N PHE A 363 69.06 47.72 23.40
CA PHE A 363 68.08 48.27 24.34
C PHE A 363 68.75 49.17 25.38
N ARG A 364 69.87 48.73 25.98
CA ARG A 364 70.63 49.55 26.92
C ARG A 364 71.22 50.79 26.25
N ALA A 365 71.76 50.66 25.04
CA ALA A 365 72.28 51.77 24.25
C ALA A 365 71.24 52.87 24.04
N ARG A 366 70.04 52.49 23.58
CA ARG A 366 68.92 53.41 23.35
C ARG A 366 68.45 54.06 24.65
N ASN A 367 68.30 53.27 25.72
CA ASN A 367 67.86 53.79 27.03
C ASN A 367 68.84 54.81 27.64
N LEU A 368 70.14 54.67 27.38
CA LEU A 368 71.15 55.63 27.82
C LEU A 368 71.32 56.82 26.86
N GLY A 369 70.57 56.84 25.76
CA GLY A 369 70.48 57.99 24.86
C GLY A 369 71.30 57.89 23.57
N ILE A 370 71.78 56.70 23.18
CA ILE A 370 72.39 56.52 21.85
C ILE A 370 71.29 56.58 20.79
N LEU A 371 71.49 57.44 19.79
CA LEU A 371 70.45 57.82 18.83
C LEU A 371 70.45 56.95 17.56
N THR A 372 71.53 56.22 17.31
CA THR A 372 71.62 55.30 16.19
C THR A 372 71.03 53.95 16.56
N ASP A 373 70.21 53.40 15.67
CA ASP A 373 69.41 52.19 15.93
C ASP A 373 70.18 50.87 15.80
N SER A 374 71.45 50.92 15.37
CA SER A 374 72.30 49.77 15.11
C SER A 374 73.48 49.65 16.08
N VAL A 375 73.64 48.46 16.63
CA VAL A 375 74.84 48.00 17.33
C VAL A 375 75.73 47.32 16.30
N GLN A 376 77.00 47.72 16.21
CA GLN A 376 77.96 47.17 15.27
C GLN A 376 78.90 46.19 15.98
N ILE A 377 79.09 45.03 15.39
CA ILE A 377 79.95 43.96 15.90
C ILE A 377 80.95 43.63 14.82
N GLY A 378 82.21 44.01 15.01
CA GLY A 378 83.37 43.64 14.18
C GLY A 378 83.08 43.28 12.72
N ARG A 379 83.76 42.24 12.20
CA ARG A 379 83.36 41.60 10.94
C ARG A 379 82.57 40.34 11.26
N ILE A 380 81.65 39.98 10.38
CA ILE A 380 80.83 38.75 10.50
C ILE A 380 81.74 37.52 10.69
N GLN A 381 82.88 37.47 9.98
CA GLN A 381 83.84 36.38 10.10
C GLN A 381 84.39 36.22 11.53
N ASP A 382 84.64 37.33 12.23
CA ASP A 382 85.19 37.30 13.59
C ASP A 382 84.15 36.72 14.58
N VAL A 383 82.85 36.96 14.33
CA VAL A 383 81.74 36.38 15.10
C VAL A 383 81.62 34.88 14.86
N ILE A 384 81.76 34.43 13.61
CA ILE A 384 81.73 32.99 13.27
C ILE A 384 82.84 32.24 14.00
N THR A 385 84.09 32.73 13.90
CA THR A 385 85.23 32.13 14.59
C THR A 385 85.07 32.15 16.11
N PHE A 386 84.48 33.22 16.66
CA PHE A 386 84.18 33.30 18.08
C PHE A 386 83.24 32.17 18.52
N ILE A 387 82.17 31.91 17.76
CA ILE A 387 81.19 30.87 18.06
C ILE A 387 81.80 29.48 17.95
N GLU A 388 82.63 29.21 16.93
CA GLU A 388 83.32 27.93 16.77
C GLU A 388 84.23 27.61 17.97
N GLN A 389 85.00 28.59 18.45
CA GLN A 389 85.88 28.42 19.61
C GLN A 389 85.07 28.33 20.91
N LEU A 390 83.94 29.01 21.01
CA LEU A 390 83.05 28.97 22.18
C LEU A 390 82.57 27.54 22.48
N LYS A 391 82.32 26.73 21.45
CA LYS A 391 81.84 25.35 21.58
C LYS A 391 82.84 24.40 22.26
N GLN A 392 84.13 24.75 22.29
CA GLN A 392 85.16 23.90 22.89
C GLN A 392 85.07 23.89 24.44
N TYR A 393 84.37 24.86 25.03
CA TYR A 393 84.22 24.97 26.47
C TYR A 393 83.05 24.14 27.00
N LYS A 394 83.32 23.29 28.00
CA LYS A 394 82.36 22.33 28.58
C LYS A 394 81.66 22.79 29.86
N GLN A 395 81.96 23.99 30.31
CA GLN A 395 81.44 24.56 31.55
C GLN A 395 80.62 25.82 31.25
N THR A 396 79.82 26.25 32.22
CA THR A 396 79.11 27.53 32.13
C THR A 396 80.11 28.67 32.06
N ILE A 397 79.97 29.49 31.02
CA ILE A 397 80.76 30.69 30.77
C ILE A 397 79.84 31.92 30.74
N GLU A 398 80.40 33.07 31.09
CA GLU A 398 79.75 34.37 30.94
C GLU A 398 80.09 34.98 29.60
N LEU A 399 79.08 35.25 28.79
CA LEU A 399 79.19 35.96 27.53
C LEU A 399 78.79 37.42 27.73
N ARG A 400 79.68 38.34 27.38
CA ARG A 400 79.51 39.78 27.58
C ARG A 400 79.65 40.53 26.25
N ALA A 401 78.80 41.52 26.02
CA ALA A 401 78.97 42.52 24.99
C ALA A 401 79.73 43.71 25.61
N VAL A 402 80.95 43.94 25.15
CA VAL A 402 81.87 44.94 25.70
C VAL A 402 82.14 45.99 24.63
N THR A 403 82.12 47.27 24.98
CA THR A 403 82.43 48.33 24.02
C THR A 403 83.85 48.23 23.49
N SER A 404 84.01 48.35 22.17
CA SER A 404 85.33 48.31 21.53
C SER A 404 86.08 49.62 21.70
N ASP A 405 85.35 50.75 21.68
CA ASP A 405 85.85 52.12 21.69
C ASP A 405 84.86 53.05 22.46
N VAL A 406 85.26 54.30 22.69
CA VAL A 406 84.38 55.32 23.32
C VAL A 406 83.16 55.58 22.43
N THR A 407 81.97 55.46 22.99
CA THR A 407 80.70 55.67 22.27
C THR A 407 80.00 56.92 22.79
N TYR A 408 79.61 57.80 21.88
CA TYR A 408 78.89 59.03 22.17
C TYR A 408 77.39 58.88 21.90
N THR A 409 76.58 59.86 22.32
CA THR A 409 75.15 59.98 22.00
C THR A 409 74.86 59.75 20.51
N ALA A 410 75.73 60.19 19.60
CA ALA A 410 75.59 59.98 18.16
C ALA A 410 75.57 58.49 17.75
N GLY A 411 76.30 57.63 18.48
CA GLY A 411 76.58 56.27 18.04
C GLY A 411 77.46 56.21 16.77
N PRO A 412 77.52 55.04 16.10
CA PRO A 412 76.95 53.76 16.52
C PRO A 412 77.66 53.18 17.76
N LEU A 413 77.01 52.22 18.42
CA LEU A 413 77.64 51.45 19.49
C LEU A 413 78.45 50.31 18.89
N ASN A 414 79.78 50.38 19.00
CA ASN A 414 80.68 49.32 18.56
C ASN A 414 81.01 48.39 19.73
N ILE A 415 80.80 47.08 19.57
CA ILE A 415 81.03 46.07 20.61
C ILE A 415 81.89 44.90 20.12
N ASP A 416 82.61 44.32 21.07
CA ASP A 416 83.23 43.01 21.00
C ASP A 416 82.41 42.01 21.83
N LEU A 417 82.32 40.76 21.37
CA LEU A 417 81.85 39.66 22.22
C LEU A 417 83.03 39.14 23.03
N VAL A 418 82.83 38.97 24.33
CA VAL A 418 83.83 38.49 25.28
C VAL A 418 83.25 37.31 26.05
N ALA A 419 83.90 36.16 25.97
CA ALA A 419 83.61 35.03 26.85
C ALA A 419 84.57 35.05 28.03
N SER A 420 84.05 34.90 29.24
CA SER A 420 84.83 34.89 30.47
C SER A 420 84.33 33.82 31.44
N GLN A 421 85.22 33.32 32.27
CA GLN A 421 84.90 32.37 33.34
C GLN A 421 85.63 32.79 34.61
N ASN A 422 84.91 32.89 35.73
CA ASN A 422 85.46 33.33 37.02
C ASN A 422 86.24 34.66 36.95
N GLY A 423 85.81 35.59 36.09
CA GLY A 423 86.45 36.89 35.90
C GLY A 423 87.65 36.91 34.95
N GLN A 424 88.13 35.75 34.46
CA GLN A 424 89.19 35.68 33.46
C GLN A 424 88.61 35.63 32.04
N VAL A 425 89.12 36.47 31.14
CA VAL A 425 88.71 36.48 29.73
C VAL A 425 89.30 35.27 29.02
N LEU A 426 88.43 34.48 28.40
CA LEU A 426 88.77 33.27 27.64
C LEU A 426 88.86 33.54 26.14
N LEU A 427 87.87 34.25 25.59
CA LEU A 427 87.76 34.57 24.16
C LEU A 427 87.30 36.01 23.96
N ARG A 428 87.75 36.65 22.88
CA ARG A 428 87.30 37.98 22.47
C ARG A 428 87.33 38.13 20.96
N THR A 429 86.26 38.65 20.36
CA THR A 429 86.11 38.82 18.90
C THR A 429 87.27 39.59 18.25
N LYS A 430 87.80 40.64 18.90
CA LYS A 430 88.86 41.53 18.38
C LYS A 430 90.25 40.88 18.22
N ASN A 431 90.51 39.74 18.88
CA ASN A 431 91.85 39.12 18.96
C ASN A 431 91.91 37.69 18.38
N LEU A 432 90.93 37.29 17.56
CA LEU A 432 90.90 35.96 16.97
C LEU A 432 91.78 35.93 15.71
N ALA A 433 92.95 35.27 15.80
CA ALA A 433 93.69 34.89 14.59
C ALA A 433 92.92 33.76 13.86
N PRO A 434 92.85 33.77 12.52
CA PRO A 434 92.21 32.68 11.79
C PRO A 434 92.95 31.38 12.06
N THR A 435 92.25 30.37 12.57
CA THR A 435 92.79 29.02 12.73
C THR A 435 93.05 28.41 11.35
N THR A 436 94.31 28.40 10.93
CA THR A 436 94.78 27.60 9.80
C THR A 436 94.60 26.12 10.12
N SER A 437 93.74 25.46 9.36
CA SER A 437 93.54 24.01 9.35
C SER A 437 94.80 23.27 8.87
N GLY A 438 95.26 22.28 9.65
CA GLY A 438 96.02 21.14 9.13
C GLY A 438 97.32 20.83 9.88
N GLN A 439 97.29 19.78 10.70
CA GLN A 439 98.24 18.65 10.65
C GLN A 439 97.83 17.55 11.63
N ASN A 440 97.42 16.42 11.06
CA ASN A 440 97.46 15.08 11.67
C ASN A 440 98.94 14.61 11.71
N PRO A 441 99.33 13.67 12.59
CA PRO A 441 98.89 12.27 12.52
C PRO A 441 97.93 11.83 13.63
#